data_AF-A0A0G0JMA2-F1
#
_entry.id   AF-A0A0G0JMA2-F1
#
_cell.length_a   1.000
_cell.length_b   1.000
_cell.length_c   1.000
_cell.angle_alpha   90.00
_cell.angle_beta   90.00
_cell.angle_gamma   90.00
#
_symmetry.space_group_name_H-M   'P 1'
#
loop_
_entity.id
_entity.type
_entity.pdbx_description
1 polymer ?
#
loop_
_entity_poly.entity_id
_entity_poly.type
_entity_poly.pdbx_seq_one_letter_code
_entity_poly.pdbx_strand_id
1 'polypeptide(L)'
;MSDLKLTIELVPSSSWNQNLRSLLKPQMWERLRKEIYKKFNYKCAICRSGGKLHAHEVWEYDDENHIQKLVDIIALCSKCHAVKHVGLAGIQASEGKLNFENLVKHFMKVNNCDRVTFEKHRDKAFNKFEERSRYDWSLDISSLKRF
;
A
#
# COMPACT_ATOMS: atom_id res chain seq x y z
N MET A 1 15.26 -12.31 12.12
CA MET A 1 14.92 -10.86 12.06
C MET A 1 13.43 -10.77 12.26
N SER A 2 12.95 -9.94 13.18
CA SER A 2 11.51 -9.79 13.41
C SER A 2 10.84 -9.26 12.14
N ASP A 3 9.75 -9.90 11.72
CA ASP A 3 9.00 -9.46 10.55
C ASP A 3 8.44 -8.04 10.75
N LEU A 4 8.67 -7.17 9.77
CA LEU A 4 8.18 -5.79 9.80
C LEU A 4 6.65 -5.78 9.65
N LYS A 5 5.95 -5.10 10.55
CA LYS A 5 4.48 -4.98 10.53
C LYS A 5 3.99 -4.03 9.42
N LEU A 6 4.67 -2.90 9.25
CA LEU A 6 4.42 -1.92 8.21
C LEU A 6 5.54 -2.03 7.18
N THR A 7 5.21 -2.44 5.97
CA THR A 7 6.13 -2.55 4.84
C THR A 7 5.84 -1.50 3.78
N ILE A 8 6.86 -1.14 3.02
CA ILE A 8 6.73 -0.39 1.75
C ILE A 8 6.27 -1.37 0.67
N GLU A 9 5.29 -0.96 -0.15
CA GLU A 9 4.67 -1.76 -1.22
C GLU A 9 4.52 -0.89 -2.48
N LEU A 10 5.56 -0.90 -3.30
CA LEU A 10 5.54 -0.26 -4.61
C LEU A 10 4.99 -1.25 -5.64
N VAL A 11 4.00 -0.81 -6.40
CA VAL A 11 3.43 -1.57 -7.53
C VAL A 11 4.21 -1.26 -8.81
N PRO A 12 4.33 -2.21 -9.77
CA PRO A 12 4.98 -1.97 -11.05
C PRO A 12 4.39 -0.76 -11.78
N SER A 13 5.22 -0.05 -12.56
CA SER A 13 4.80 1.16 -13.29
C SER A 13 3.62 0.90 -14.25
N SER A 14 3.59 -0.25 -14.93
CA SER A 14 2.49 -0.67 -15.81
C SER A 14 1.14 -0.80 -15.09
N SER A 15 1.18 -1.08 -13.78
CA SER A 15 -0.02 -1.21 -12.93
C SER A 15 -0.48 0.11 -12.33
N TRP A 16 0.24 1.21 -12.56
CA TRP A 16 -0.19 2.52 -12.06
C TRP A 16 -1.57 2.89 -12.61
N ASN A 17 -2.39 3.51 -11.77
CA ASN A 17 -3.79 3.84 -12.06
C ASN A 17 -4.75 2.65 -12.29
N GLN A 18 -4.27 1.41 -12.20
CA GLN A 18 -5.09 0.20 -12.20
C GLN A 18 -5.43 -0.19 -10.75
N ASN A 19 -6.50 0.38 -10.20
CA ASN A 19 -6.95 0.12 -8.83
C ASN A 19 -8.46 -0.11 -8.80
N LEU A 20 -8.98 -0.65 -7.68
CA LEU A 20 -10.40 -0.98 -7.60
C LEU A 20 -11.30 0.26 -7.71
N ARG A 21 -10.80 1.43 -7.27
CA ARG A 21 -11.52 2.70 -7.42
C ARG A 21 -11.72 3.09 -8.89
N SER A 22 -10.75 2.82 -9.77
CA SER A 22 -10.88 3.10 -11.21
C SER A 22 -11.67 2.01 -11.96
N LEU A 23 -11.62 0.77 -11.48
CA LEU A 23 -12.26 -0.38 -12.12
C LEU A 23 -13.74 -0.56 -11.74
N LEU A 24 -14.16 -0.08 -10.56
CA LEU A 24 -15.52 -0.24 -10.07
C LEU A 24 -16.38 0.99 -10.28
N LYS A 25 -17.70 0.78 -10.37
CA LYS A 25 -18.67 1.88 -10.32
C LYS A 25 -18.52 2.63 -8.98
N PRO A 26 -18.62 3.96 -8.97
CA PRO A 26 -18.42 4.75 -7.75
C PRO A 26 -19.26 4.29 -6.55
N GLN A 27 -20.52 3.88 -6.77
CA GLN A 27 -21.37 3.38 -5.67
C GLN A 27 -20.89 2.03 -5.11
N MET A 28 -20.35 1.15 -5.97
CA MET A 28 -19.80 -0.13 -5.55
C MET A 28 -18.53 0.06 -4.74
N TRP A 29 -17.62 0.93 -5.20
CA TRP A 29 -16.42 1.30 -4.46
C TRP A 29 -16.75 1.91 -3.10
N GLU A 30 -17.72 2.81 -3.06
CA GLU A 30 -18.20 3.44 -1.82
C GLU A 30 -18.74 2.44 -0.81
N ARG A 31 -19.50 1.44 -1.27
CA ARG A 31 -20.00 0.36 -0.42
C ARG A 31 -18.86 -0.51 0.09
N LEU A 32 -17.99 -0.97 -0.81
CA LEU A 32 -16.86 -1.83 -0.49
C LEU A 32 -15.97 -1.20 0.58
N ARG A 33 -15.53 0.06 0.40
CA ARG A 33 -14.65 0.72 1.39
C ARG A 33 -15.32 0.83 2.77
N LYS A 34 -16.63 1.06 2.83
CA LYS A 34 -17.38 1.16 4.11
C LYS A 34 -17.43 -0.19 4.84
N GLU A 35 -17.68 -1.27 4.12
CA GLU A 35 -17.65 -2.63 4.67
C GLU A 35 -16.24 -2.98 5.19
N ILE A 36 -15.19 -2.64 4.44
CA ILE A 36 -13.81 -2.81 4.89
C ILE A 36 -13.54 -2.00 6.17
N TYR A 37 -13.96 -0.74 6.24
CA TYR A 37 -13.73 0.07 7.44
C TYR A 37 -14.44 -0.53 8.66
N LYS A 38 -15.67 -1.02 8.48
CA LYS A 38 -16.43 -1.70 9.52
C LYS A 38 -15.77 -3.01 9.97
N LYS A 39 -15.30 -3.86 9.03
CA LYS A 39 -14.54 -5.10 9.29
C LYS A 39 -13.34 -4.85 10.21
N PHE A 40 -12.69 -3.70 10.07
CA PHE A 40 -11.53 -3.32 10.89
C PHE A 40 -11.89 -2.46 12.12
N ASN A 41 -13.16 -2.39 12.51
CA ASN A 41 -13.65 -1.58 13.64
C ASN A 41 -13.21 -0.10 13.55
N TYR A 42 -13.20 0.45 12.34
CA TYR A 42 -12.77 1.82 12.04
C TYR A 42 -11.37 2.17 12.57
N LYS A 43 -10.47 1.17 12.56
CA LYS A 43 -9.07 1.32 12.96
C LYS A 43 -8.15 0.82 11.86
N CYS A 44 -6.95 1.38 11.80
CA CYS A 44 -5.89 0.90 10.92
C CYS A 44 -5.58 -0.58 11.22
N ALA A 45 -5.53 -1.41 10.18
CA ALA A 45 -5.17 -2.82 10.25
C ALA A 45 -3.78 -3.03 10.87
N ILE A 46 -2.84 -2.12 10.58
CA ILE A 46 -1.44 -2.24 10.96
C ILE A 46 -1.15 -1.58 12.33
N CYS A 47 -1.37 -0.26 12.44
CA CYS A 47 -1.00 0.49 13.65
C CYS A 47 -2.15 0.75 14.62
N ARG A 48 -3.35 0.25 14.32
CA ARG A 48 -4.57 0.37 15.15
C ARG A 48 -5.06 1.80 15.42
N SER A 49 -4.46 2.82 14.80
CA SER A 49 -4.93 4.21 14.92
C SER A 49 -6.30 4.39 14.25
N GLY A 50 -7.18 5.20 14.86
CA GLY A 50 -8.42 5.64 14.23
C GLY A 50 -8.22 6.84 13.29
N GLY A 51 -9.33 7.49 12.91
CA GLY A 51 -9.35 8.68 12.06
C GLY A 51 -9.71 8.37 10.61
N LYS A 52 -9.20 9.19 9.67
CA LYS A 52 -9.44 8.97 8.23
C LYS A 52 -8.75 7.68 7.78
N LEU A 53 -9.55 6.80 7.17
CA LEU A 53 -9.11 5.50 6.64
C LEU A 53 -9.16 5.47 5.12
N HIS A 54 -8.33 4.60 4.56
CA HIS A 54 -8.25 4.25 3.14
C HIS A 54 -8.37 2.74 3.01
N ALA A 55 -9.12 2.28 2.01
CA ALA A 55 -9.17 0.87 1.66
C ALA A 55 -7.97 0.59 0.75
N HIS A 56 -6.99 -0.16 1.27
CA HIS A 56 -5.75 -0.49 0.60
C HIS A 56 -5.84 -1.89 0.03
N GLU A 57 -5.65 -2.02 -1.29
CA GLU A 57 -5.54 -3.32 -1.95
C GLU A 57 -4.21 -4.00 -1.58
N VAL A 58 -4.30 -5.26 -1.16
CA VAL A 58 -3.15 -6.13 -0.90
C VAL A 58 -2.96 -7.04 -2.09
N TRP A 59 -1.73 -7.07 -2.60
CA TRP A 59 -1.37 -7.75 -3.85
C TRP A 59 -0.36 -8.87 -3.61
N GLU A 60 -0.56 -9.97 -4.31
CA GLU A 60 0.45 -11.00 -4.56
C GLU A 60 0.98 -10.86 -5.99
N TYR A 61 2.22 -11.26 -6.23
CA TYR A 61 2.89 -11.07 -7.51
C TYR A 61 3.45 -12.40 -8.00
N ASP A 62 3.02 -12.80 -9.19
CA ASP A 62 3.67 -13.83 -9.99
C ASP A 62 4.69 -13.11 -10.89
N ASP A 63 5.96 -13.13 -10.47
CA ASP A 63 7.06 -12.46 -11.19
C ASP A 63 7.42 -13.20 -12.50
N GLU A 64 7.05 -14.47 -12.68
CA GLU A 64 7.36 -15.23 -13.90
C GLU A 64 6.35 -14.92 -15.01
N ASN A 65 5.06 -14.90 -14.65
CA ASN A 65 3.97 -14.63 -15.59
C ASN A 65 3.54 -13.15 -15.60
N HIS A 66 4.15 -12.31 -14.76
CA HIS A 66 3.82 -10.89 -14.58
C HIS A 66 2.35 -10.65 -14.25
N ILE A 67 1.84 -11.39 -13.25
CA ILE A 67 0.45 -11.25 -12.78
C ILE A 67 0.44 -10.61 -11.39
N GLN A 68 -0.27 -9.48 -11.28
CA GLN A 68 -0.55 -8.81 -10.01
C GLN A 68 -1.95 -9.21 -9.54
N LYS A 69 -2.02 -10.00 -8.47
CA LYS A 69 -3.25 -10.64 -8.00
C LYS A 69 -3.78 -10.01 -6.72
N LEU A 70 -5.05 -9.61 -6.71
CA LEU A 70 -5.71 -9.10 -5.52
C LEU A 70 -5.90 -10.24 -4.53
N VAL A 71 -5.44 -10.08 -3.29
CA VAL A 71 -5.59 -11.11 -2.24
C VAL A 71 -6.37 -10.63 -1.03
N ASP A 72 -6.29 -9.35 -0.66
CA ASP A 72 -7.08 -8.77 0.42
C ASP A 72 -7.31 -7.27 0.22
N ILE A 73 -8.22 -6.70 1.01
CA ILE A 73 -8.41 -5.25 1.13
C ILE A 73 -8.46 -4.90 2.60
N ILE A 74 -7.55 -4.01 3.03
CA ILE A 74 -7.39 -3.67 4.44
C ILE A 74 -7.62 -2.18 4.69
N ALA A 75 -8.13 -1.83 5.88
CA ALA A 75 -8.31 -0.44 6.26
C ALA A 75 -7.00 0.13 6.81
N LEU A 76 -6.43 1.16 6.18
CA LEU A 76 -5.20 1.83 6.63
C LEU A 76 -5.45 3.28 6.99
N CYS A 77 -4.77 3.78 8.03
CA CYS A 77 -4.72 5.23 8.28
C CYS A 77 -3.83 5.92 7.23
N SER A 78 -3.99 7.24 7.07
CA SER A 78 -3.25 8.02 6.07
C SER A 78 -1.72 7.83 6.13
N LYS A 79 -1.13 7.65 7.33
CA LYS A 79 0.33 7.45 7.47
C LYS A 79 0.78 6.06 7.01
N CYS A 80 0.08 5.00 7.44
CA CYS A 80 0.38 3.64 6.97
C CYS A 80 0.17 3.52 5.45
N HIS A 81 -0.92 4.11 4.93
CA HIS A 81 -1.21 4.11 3.50
C HIS A 81 -0.12 4.86 2.70
N ALA A 82 0.32 6.02 3.17
CA ALA A 82 1.40 6.76 2.52
C ALA A 82 2.75 6.01 2.56
N VAL A 83 3.01 5.23 3.62
CA VAL A 83 4.21 4.39 3.71
C VAL A 83 4.17 3.21 2.72
N LYS A 84 2.99 2.61 2.49
CA LYS A 84 2.83 1.60 1.44
C LYS A 84 3.23 2.19 0.08
N HIS A 85 2.73 3.37 -0.25
CA HIS A 85 3.05 4.11 -1.46
C HIS A 85 4.15 5.17 -1.28
N VAL A 86 5.29 4.77 -0.70
CA VAL A 86 6.34 5.72 -0.32
C VAL A 86 6.92 6.53 -1.49
N GLY A 87 6.89 5.98 -2.72
CA GLY A 87 7.35 6.68 -3.93
C GLY A 87 6.51 7.93 -4.23
N LEU A 88 5.18 7.79 -4.21
CA LEU A 88 4.27 8.93 -4.36
C LEU A 88 4.43 9.92 -3.20
N ALA A 89 4.58 9.42 -1.97
CA ALA A 89 4.82 10.28 -0.81
C ALA A 89 6.13 11.09 -0.93
N GLY A 90 7.16 10.53 -1.55
CA GLY A 90 8.41 11.22 -1.86
C GLY A 90 8.21 12.38 -2.83
N ILE A 91 7.46 12.16 -3.93
CA ILE A 91 7.10 13.22 -4.90
C ILE A 91 6.33 14.34 -4.18
N GLN A 92 5.30 13.98 -3.41
CA GLN A 92 4.51 14.97 -2.65
C GLN A 92 5.37 15.75 -1.63
N ALA A 93 6.39 15.11 -1.05
CA ALA A 93 7.31 15.78 -0.15
C ALA A 93 8.23 16.77 -0.88
N SER A 94 8.73 16.42 -2.08
CA SER A 94 9.50 17.36 -2.90
C SER A 94 8.69 18.59 -3.34
N GLU A 95 7.36 18.45 -3.44
CA GLU A 95 6.43 19.54 -3.73
C GLU A 95 5.99 20.33 -2.47
N GLY A 96 6.52 19.99 -1.29
CA GLY A 96 6.14 20.62 -0.02
C GLY A 96 4.74 20.26 0.50
N LYS A 97 4.05 19.30 -0.12
CA LYS A 97 2.68 18.87 0.25
C LYS A 97 2.65 17.86 1.39
N LEU A 98 3.79 17.23 1.70
CA LEU A 98 3.90 16.18 2.70
C LEU A 98 5.24 16.28 3.45
N ASN A 99 5.22 16.04 4.75
CA ASN A 99 6.45 15.90 5.54
C ASN A 99 6.90 14.43 5.54
N PHE A 100 7.93 14.12 4.75
CA PHE A 100 8.42 12.74 4.58
C PHE A 100 8.98 12.15 5.88
N GLU A 101 9.67 12.96 6.70
CA GLU A 101 10.26 12.52 7.96
C GLU A 101 9.19 12.04 8.96
N ASN A 102 7.98 12.58 8.90
CA ASN A 102 6.86 12.06 9.69
C ASN A 102 6.45 10.63 9.30
N LEU A 103 6.64 10.23 8.04
CA LEU A 103 6.41 8.86 7.58
C LEU A 103 7.51 7.93 8.06
N VAL A 104 8.77 8.36 7.98
CA VAL A 104 9.92 7.61 8.50
C VAL A 104 9.76 7.33 9.99
N LYS A 105 9.46 8.37 10.78
CA LYS A 105 9.16 8.24 12.22
C LYS A 105 7.98 7.32 12.50
N HIS A 106 6.94 7.37 11.65
CA HIS A 106 5.80 6.47 11.80
C HIS A 106 6.19 5.01 11.53
N PHE A 107 6.93 4.73 10.46
CA PHE A 107 7.44 3.39 10.15
C PHE A 107 8.27 2.82 11.30
N MET A 108 9.26 3.58 11.78
CA MET A 108 10.12 3.18 12.90
C MET A 108 9.30 2.87 14.15
N LYS A 109 8.33 3.73 14.50
CA LYS A 109 7.45 3.53 15.67
C LYS A 109 6.59 2.27 15.54
N VAL A 110 5.99 2.04 14.37
CA VAL A 110 5.08 0.89 14.16
C VAL A 110 5.85 -0.43 14.16
N ASN A 111 7.05 -0.43 13.59
CA ASN A 111 7.90 -1.61 13.47
C ASN A 111 8.84 -1.83 14.65
N ASN A 112 8.95 -0.85 15.56
CA ASN A 112 9.97 -0.83 16.61
C ASN A 112 11.38 -1.07 16.04
N CYS A 113 11.73 -0.33 14.97
CA CYS A 113 13.01 -0.45 14.27
C CYS A 113 13.71 0.92 14.15
N ASP A 114 14.98 0.88 13.76
CA ASP A 114 15.78 2.08 13.53
C ASP A 114 15.66 2.64 12.11
N ARG A 115 16.30 3.79 11.87
CA ARG A 115 16.31 4.46 10.57
C ARG A 115 17.06 3.64 9.52
N VAL A 116 18.14 2.97 9.91
CA VAL A 116 18.92 2.11 9.01
C VAL A 116 18.05 0.98 8.45
N THR A 117 17.19 0.38 9.28
CA THR A 117 16.23 -0.64 8.85
C THR A 117 15.21 -0.08 7.87
N PHE A 118 14.68 1.12 8.12
CA PHE A 118 13.78 1.79 7.18
C PHE A 118 14.45 2.03 5.82
N GLU A 119 15.64 2.61 5.81
CA GLU A 119 16.38 2.92 4.57
C GLU A 119 16.68 1.63 3.79
N LYS A 120 17.17 0.58 4.47
CA LYS A 120 17.39 -0.74 3.84
C LYS A 120 16.11 -1.34 3.27
N HIS A 121 14.98 -1.23 3.97
CA HIS A 121 13.69 -1.73 3.47
C HIS A 121 13.20 -0.90 2.26
N ARG A 122 13.41 0.41 2.29
CA ARG A 122 13.10 1.31 1.18
C ARG A 122 13.92 0.94 -0.05
N ASP A 123 15.23 0.84 0.06
CA ASP A 123 16.12 0.56 -1.07
C ASP A 123 15.77 -0.80 -1.70
N LYS A 124 15.49 -1.83 -0.89
CA LYS A 124 15.00 -3.13 -1.39
C LYS A 124 13.68 -3.00 -2.15
N ALA A 125 12.73 -2.23 -1.63
CA ALA A 125 11.43 -2.02 -2.27
C ALA A 125 11.57 -1.27 -3.60
N PHE A 126 12.46 -0.28 -3.69
CA PHE A 126 12.73 0.45 -4.93
C PHE A 126 13.46 -0.43 -5.96
N ASN A 127 14.45 -1.22 -5.55
CA ASN A 127 15.11 -2.16 -6.46
C ASN A 127 14.10 -3.17 -7.05
N LYS A 128 13.19 -3.71 -6.22
CA LYS A 128 12.13 -4.61 -6.70
C LYS A 128 11.14 -3.90 -7.61
N PHE A 129 10.79 -2.66 -7.31
CA PHE A 129 9.96 -1.82 -8.16
C PHE A 129 10.61 -1.60 -9.53
N GLU A 130 11.90 -1.24 -9.57
CA GLU A 130 12.65 -1.03 -10.81
C GLU A 130 12.73 -2.31 -11.66
N GLU A 131 12.97 -3.46 -11.03
CA GLU A 131 12.97 -4.76 -11.69
C GLU A 131 11.60 -5.06 -12.32
N ARG A 132 10.53 -5.02 -11.52
CA ARG A 132 9.17 -5.34 -11.99
C ARG A 132 8.66 -4.36 -13.04
N SER A 133 9.08 -3.10 -12.97
CA SER A 133 8.65 -2.04 -13.91
C SER A 133 9.28 -2.16 -15.30
N ARG A 134 10.12 -3.19 -15.54
CA ARG A 134 10.64 -3.53 -16.88
C ARG A 134 9.65 -4.32 -17.73
N TYR A 135 8.55 -4.77 -17.13
CA TYR A 135 7.60 -5.67 -17.75
C TYR A 135 6.18 -5.09 -17.67
N ASP A 136 5.32 -5.56 -18.58
CA ASP A 136 3.90 -5.26 -18.54
C ASP A 136 3.17 -6.29 -17.69
N TRP A 137 2.48 -5.79 -16.65
CA TRP A 137 1.76 -6.63 -15.70
C TRP A 137 0.27 -6.72 -16.03
N SER A 138 -0.26 -7.93 -15.91
CA SER A 138 -1.70 -8.19 -15.95
C SER A 138 -2.30 -8.18 -14.55
N LEU A 139 -3.51 -7.64 -14.41
CA LEU A 139 -4.20 -7.57 -13.13
C LEU A 139 -5.22 -8.72 -12.98
N ASP A 140 -5.05 -9.54 -11.95
CA ASP A 140 -6.04 -10.56 -11.55
C ASP A 140 -6.84 -10.07 -10.34
N ILE A 141 -8.09 -9.67 -10.58
CA ILE A 141 -9.05 -9.27 -9.54
C ILE A 141 -10.17 -10.30 -9.33
N SER A 142 -9.97 -11.55 -9.76
CA SER A 142 -10.98 -12.62 -9.65
C SER A 142 -11.48 -12.84 -8.22
N SER A 143 -10.64 -12.57 -7.21
CA SER A 143 -10.95 -12.64 -5.79
C SER A 143 -11.90 -11.56 -5.30
N LEU A 144 -12.16 -10.50 -6.09
CA LEU A 144 -12.97 -9.35 -5.68
C LEU A 144 -14.38 -9.75 -5.21
N LYS A 145 -14.96 -10.80 -5.79
CA LYS A 145 -16.28 -11.34 -5.42
C LYS A 145 -16.39 -11.78 -3.95
N ARG A 146 -15.27 -11.89 -3.24
CA ARG A 146 -15.19 -12.29 -1.83
C ARG A 146 -15.37 -11.13 -0.86
N PHE A 147 -15.32 -9.88 -1.34
CA PHE A 147 -15.44 -8.66 -0.55
C PHE A 147 -16.76 -7.94 -0.86
#